data_AF-A0A7C8HJW5-F1
#
_entry.id   AF-A0A7C8HJW5-F1
#
_cell.length_a   1.000
_cell.length_b   1.000
_cell.length_c   1.000
_cell.angle_alpha   90.00
_cell.angle_beta   90.00
_cell.angle_gamma   90.00
#
_symmetry.space_group_name_H-M   'P 1'
#
loop_
_entity.id
_entity.type
_entity.pdbx_description
1 polymer ?
#
loop_
_entity_poly.entity_id
_entity_poly.type
_entity_poly.pdbx_seq_one_letter_code
_entity_poly.pdbx_strand_id
1 'polypeptide(L)'
;MKEGDLVPLKRVLDEIGVSRVTLWRALNSGIEEFPKPTIIRRRVYWAPEELKSIEAAFDAYRGRCAFDAKRMRDRLRKERRHETLVDLMQGKRRSKRRPAARKASDDMQKDFFEP
;
A
#
# COMPACT_ATOMS: atom_id res chain seq x y z
N MET A 1 -24.08 -2.98 -23.38
CA MET A 1 -24.25 -4.34 -22.84
C MET A 1 -25.55 -4.38 -22.07
N LYS A 2 -26.44 -5.34 -22.36
CA LYS A 2 -27.66 -5.55 -21.56
C LYS A 2 -27.29 -6.41 -20.34
N GLU A 3 -28.05 -6.33 -19.25
CA GLU A 3 -27.77 -7.08 -18.01
C GLU A 3 -27.73 -8.61 -18.24
N GLY A 4 -28.40 -9.11 -19.29
CA GLY A 4 -28.36 -10.53 -19.69
C GLY A 4 -27.05 -11.00 -20.32
N ASP A 5 -26.19 -10.07 -20.76
CA ASP A 5 -24.90 -10.40 -21.40
C ASP A 5 -23.75 -10.48 -20.38
N LEU A 6 -24.01 -10.15 -19.12
CA LEU A 6 -23.00 -10.08 -18.07
C LEU A 6 -23.05 -11.29 -17.13
N VAL A 7 -21.89 -11.69 -16.64
CA VAL A 7 -21.74 -12.81 -15.72
C VAL A 7 -21.90 -12.31 -14.28
N PRO A 8 -22.90 -12.79 -13.52
CA PRO A 8 -23.09 -12.37 -12.14
C PRO A 8 -22.01 -12.95 -11.22
N LEU A 9 -21.71 -12.23 -10.14
CA LEU A 9 -20.72 -12.63 -9.13
C LEU A 9 -20.79 -14.11 -8.73
N LYS A 10 -21.99 -14.65 -8.48
CA LYS A 10 -22.13 -16.05 -8.06
C LYS A 10 -21.51 -17.01 -9.08
N ARG A 11 -21.81 -16.80 -10.37
CA ARG A 11 -21.29 -17.62 -11.45
C ARG A 11 -19.78 -17.46 -11.62
N VAL A 12 -19.26 -16.24 -11.48
CA VAL A 12 -17.81 -15.98 -11.49
C VAL A 12 -17.10 -16.77 -10.38
N LEU A 13 -17.66 -16.81 -9.17
CA LEU A 13 -17.09 -17.56 -8.05
C LEU A 13 -17.12 -19.07 -8.29
N ASP A 14 -18.21 -19.57 -8.87
CA ASP A 14 -18.38 -21.00 -9.17
C ASP A 14 -17.41 -21.44 -10.30
N GLU A 15 -17.21 -20.62 -11.33
CA GLU A 15 -16.30 -20.94 -12.44
C GLU A 15 -14.82 -20.92 -12.02
N ILE A 16 -14.40 -19.96 -11.18
CA ILE A 16 -13.01 -19.85 -10.71
C ILE A 16 -12.74 -20.77 -9.50
N GLY A 17 -13.79 -21.24 -8.82
CA GLY A 17 -13.66 -22.11 -7.65
C GLY A 17 -13.14 -21.41 -6.38
N VAL A 18 -13.43 -20.11 -6.22
CA VAL A 18 -12.91 -19.30 -5.10
C VAL A 18 -14.03 -18.71 -4.24
N SER A 19 -13.72 -18.48 -2.97
CA SER A 19 -14.66 -17.77 -2.09
C SER A 19 -14.80 -16.29 -2.49
N ARG A 20 -15.97 -15.71 -2.23
CA ARG A 20 -16.22 -14.27 -2.40
C ARG A 20 -15.16 -13.40 -1.74
N VAL A 21 -14.71 -13.79 -0.55
CA VAL A 21 -13.70 -13.02 0.20
C VAL A 21 -12.34 -13.06 -0.50
N THR A 22 -11.95 -14.21 -1.06
CA THR A 22 -10.71 -14.35 -1.82
C THR A 22 -10.73 -13.47 -3.07
N LEU A 23 -11.86 -13.43 -3.79
CA LEU A 23 -12.04 -12.55 -4.95
C LEU A 23 -11.86 -11.08 -4.60
N TRP A 24 -12.49 -10.60 -3.54
CA TRP A 24 -12.30 -9.21 -3.11
C TRP A 24 -10.88 -8.91 -2.66
N ARG A 25 -10.17 -9.87 -2.07
CA ARG A 25 -8.75 -9.69 -1.72
C ARG A 25 -7.87 -9.62 -2.97
N ALA A 26 -8.10 -10.49 -3.95
CA ALA A 26 -7.36 -10.47 -5.22
C ALA A 26 -7.57 -9.14 -5.96
N LEU A 27 -8.82 -8.68 -6.11
CA LEU A 27 -9.17 -7.37 -6.66
C LEU A 27 -8.42 -6.21 -5.98
N ASN A 28 -8.34 -6.23 -4.65
CA ASN A 28 -7.69 -5.17 -3.87
C ASN A 28 -6.17 -5.36 -3.70
N SER A 29 -5.61 -6.47 -4.19
CA SER A 29 -4.18 -6.75 -4.07
C SER A 29 -3.35 -5.95 -5.07
N GLY A 30 -3.98 -5.36 -6.09
CA GLY A 30 -3.34 -4.55 -7.12
C GLY A 30 -2.54 -5.40 -8.11
N ILE A 31 -3.08 -6.58 -8.45
CA ILE A 31 -2.58 -7.39 -9.56
C ILE A 31 -2.88 -6.64 -10.86
N GLU A 32 -1.86 -6.54 -11.71
CA GLU A 32 -1.99 -5.97 -13.05
C GLU A 32 -2.94 -6.85 -13.86
N GLU A 33 -3.81 -6.24 -14.68
CA GLU A 33 -4.80 -6.93 -15.53
C GLU A 33 -6.03 -7.54 -14.83
N PHE A 34 -6.22 -7.34 -13.52
CA PHE A 34 -7.47 -7.76 -12.88
C PHE A 34 -8.64 -6.86 -13.33
N PRO A 35 -9.66 -7.37 -14.05
CA PRO A 35 -10.74 -6.56 -14.60
C PRO A 35 -11.65 -6.02 -13.49
N LYS A 36 -12.06 -4.75 -13.64
CA LYS A 36 -12.91 -4.09 -12.66
C LYS A 36 -14.36 -4.58 -12.80
N PRO A 37 -15.03 -4.90 -11.68
CA PRO A 37 -16.43 -5.30 -11.73
C PRO A 37 -17.32 -4.16 -12.25
N THR A 38 -18.32 -4.53 -13.04
CA THR A 38 -19.46 -3.69 -13.37
C THR A 38 -20.53 -3.82 -12.28
N ILE A 39 -20.98 -2.70 -11.70
CA ILE A 39 -21.99 -2.70 -10.64
C ILE A 39 -23.31 -2.16 -11.18
N ILE A 40 -24.34 -2.99 -11.21
CA ILE A 40 -25.70 -2.63 -11.65
C ILE A 40 -26.67 -2.94 -10.53
N ARG A 41 -27.45 -1.94 -10.08
CA ARG A 41 -28.47 -2.11 -9.02
C ARG A 41 -27.92 -2.84 -7.78
N ARG A 42 -26.70 -2.49 -7.35
CA ARG A 42 -25.98 -3.08 -6.19
C ARG A 42 -25.53 -4.54 -6.37
N ARG A 43 -25.70 -5.12 -7.57
CA ARG A 43 -25.17 -6.43 -7.96
C ARG A 43 -23.89 -6.25 -8.77
N VAL A 44 -23.01 -7.23 -8.66
CA VAL A 44 -21.65 -7.20 -9.21
C VAL A 44 -21.59 -8.18 -10.38
N TYR A 45 -21.06 -7.70 -11.49
CA TYR A 45 -21.03 -8.38 -12.77
C TYR A 45 -19.68 -8.21 -13.45
N TRP A 46 -19.36 -9.13 -14.36
CA TRP A 46 -18.21 -9.06 -15.27
C TRP A 46 -18.63 -9.38 -16.69
N ALA A 47 -17.86 -8.93 -17.67
CA ALA A 47 -18.04 -9.41 -19.03
C ALA A 47 -17.59 -10.87 -19.14
N PRO A 48 -18.22 -11.69 -19.99
CA PRO A 48 -17.80 -13.09 -20.19
C PRO A 48 -16.35 -13.21 -20.65
N GLU A 49 -15.87 -12.26 -21.47
CA GLU A 49 -14.50 -12.24 -21.99
C GLU A 49 -13.46 -11.99 -20.88
N GLU A 50 -13.86 -11.30 -19.80
CA GLU A 50 -13.00 -10.97 -18.67
C GLU A 50 -12.73 -12.17 -17.75
N LEU A 51 -13.54 -13.24 -17.82
CA LEU A 51 -13.38 -14.43 -16.97
C LEU A 51 -11.98 -15.04 -17.07
N LYS A 52 -11.43 -15.15 -18.28
CA LYS A 52 -10.08 -15.67 -18.52
C LYS A 52 -9.00 -14.80 -17.89
N SER A 53 -9.16 -13.48 -17.97
CA SER A 53 -8.24 -12.54 -17.31
C SER A 53 -8.33 -12.63 -15.80
N ILE A 54 -9.52 -12.85 -15.24
CA ILE A 54 -9.69 -13.07 -13.80
C ILE A 54 -8.96 -14.35 -13.38
N GLU A 55 -9.14 -15.45 -14.10
CA GLU A 55 -8.47 -16.73 -13.83
C GLU A 55 -6.95 -16.57 -13.85
N ALA A 56 -6.39 -15.99 -14.91
CA ALA A 56 -4.96 -15.71 -15.02
C ALA A 56 -4.44 -14.79 -13.89
N ALA A 57 -5.23 -13.78 -13.50
CA ALA A 57 -4.86 -12.91 -12.39
C ALA A 57 -4.86 -13.67 -11.04
N PHE A 58 -5.71 -14.69 -10.88
CA PHE A 58 -5.66 -15.56 -9.70
C PHE A 58 -4.43 -16.46 -9.66
N ASP A 59 -3.92 -16.91 -10.81
CA ASP A 59 -2.63 -17.62 -10.86
C ASP A 59 -1.49 -16.72 -10.36
N ALA A 60 -1.55 -15.42 -10.64
CA ALA A 60 -0.61 -14.43 -10.12
C ALA A 60 -0.84 -14.05 -8.64
N TYR A 61 -1.97 -14.44 -8.05
CA TYR A 61 -2.32 -14.07 -6.67
C TYR A 61 -1.51 -14.89 -5.66
N ARG A 62 -0.48 -14.24 -5.09
CA ARG A 62 0.42 -14.79 -4.04
C ARG A 62 -0.26 -15.15 -2.70
N GLY A 63 -1.58 -15.09 -2.63
CA GLY A 63 -2.36 -15.54 -1.49
C GLY A 63 -2.52 -14.53 -0.34
N ARG A 64 -3.13 -15.04 0.74
CA ARG A 64 -3.59 -14.26 1.90
C ARG A 64 -2.47 -13.51 2.63
N CYS A 65 -1.36 -14.18 2.91
CA CYS A 65 -0.27 -13.62 3.70
C CYS A 65 0.37 -12.40 3.02
N ALA A 66 0.58 -12.47 1.70
CA ALA A 66 1.10 -11.35 0.91
C ALA A 66 0.15 -10.15 0.91
N PHE A 67 -1.16 -10.42 0.79
CA PHE A 67 -2.19 -9.38 0.86
C PHE A 67 -2.21 -8.69 2.23
N ASP A 68 -2.23 -9.47 3.32
CA ASP A 68 -2.32 -8.91 4.67
C ASP A 68 -1.03 -8.13 5.04
N ALA A 69 0.15 -8.60 4.61
CA ALA A 69 1.41 -7.87 4.77
C ALA A 69 1.42 -6.53 3.99
N LYS A 70 0.87 -6.48 2.77
CA LYS A 70 0.71 -5.23 2.02
C LYS A 70 -0.27 -4.29 2.73
N ARG A 71 -1.43 -4.80 3.15
CA ARG A 71 -2.45 -4.03 3.87
C ARG A 71 -1.91 -3.40 5.15
N MET A 72 -1.14 -4.15 5.94
CA MET A 72 -0.51 -3.63 7.16
C MET A 72 0.51 -2.53 6.85
N ARG A 73 1.36 -2.72 5.83
CA ARG A 73 2.32 -1.68 5.41
C ARG A 73 1.61 -0.40 4.95
N ASP A 74 0.54 -0.52 4.19
CA ASP A 74 -0.22 0.63 3.70
C ASP A 74 -0.94 1.36 4.85
N ARG A 75 -1.47 0.62 5.83
CA ARG A 75 -2.02 1.18 7.06
C ARG A 75 -0.97 1.99 7.83
N LEU A 76 0.19 1.39 8.12
CA LEU A 76 1.28 2.07 8.83
C LEU A 76 1.81 3.30 8.08
N ARG A 77 1.77 3.30 6.74
CA ARG A 77 2.12 4.48 5.92
C ARG A 77 1.09 5.60 6.07
N LYS A 78 -0.20 5.26 6.08
CA LYS A 78 -1.28 6.24 6.27
C LYS A 78 -1.25 6.84 7.68
N GLU A 79 -1.04 6.02 8.70
CA GLU A 79 -0.90 6.48 10.09
C GLU A 79 0.27 7.45 10.24
N ARG A 80 1.46 7.10 9.70
CA ARG A 80 2.61 8.04 9.67
C ARG A 80 2.32 9.34 8.94
N ARG A 81 1.63 9.29 7.79
CA ARG A 81 1.23 10.52 7.07
C ARG A 81 0.29 11.37 7.91
N HIS A 82 -0.67 10.75 8.57
CA HIS A 82 -1.60 11.44 9.46
C HIS A 82 -0.86 12.09 10.64
N GLU A 83 0.05 11.37 11.31
CA GLU A 83 0.92 11.92 12.36
C GLU A 83 1.72 13.14 11.87
N THR A 84 2.36 13.05 10.70
CA THR A 84 3.10 14.20 10.14
C THR A 84 2.22 15.41 9.84
N LEU A 85 0.99 15.19 9.37
CA LEU A 85 0.05 16.28 9.13
C LEU A 85 -0.43 16.91 10.45
N VAL A 86 -0.71 16.09 11.46
CA VAL A 86 -1.09 16.56 12.80
C VAL A 86 0.05 17.37 13.43
N ASP A 87 1.30 16.92 13.32
CA ASP A 87 2.48 17.65 13.82
C ASP A 87 2.65 19.02 13.14
N LEU A 88 2.42 19.09 11.82
CA LEU A 88 2.43 20.35 11.06
C LEU A 88 1.29 21.28 11.48
N MET A 89 0.07 20.75 11.65
CA MET A 89 -1.11 21.53 12.05
C MET A 89 -1.02 22.02 13.50
N GLN A 90 -0.44 21.24 14.41
CA GLN A 90 -0.25 21.62 15.80
C GLN A 90 0.93 22.57 16.02
N GLY A 91 1.61 23.01 14.95
CA GLY A 91 2.63 24.06 15.03
C GLY A 91 3.79 23.72 15.94
N LYS A 92 4.05 22.43 16.22
CA LYS A 92 5.25 21.98 16.95
C LYS A 92 6.44 22.18 16.04
N ARG A 93 6.91 23.43 15.96
CA ARG A 93 8.22 23.81 15.47
C ARG A 93 9.22 22.95 16.23
N ARG A 94 9.69 21.86 15.61
CA ARG A 94 10.89 21.16 16.07
C ARG A 94 12.00 22.21 16.02
N SER A 95 12.25 22.82 17.18
CA SER A 95 13.42 23.67 17.40
C SER A 95 14.62 22.83 17.02
N LYS A 96 15.18 23.09 15.83
CA LYS A 96 16.51 22.65 15.46
C LYS A 96 17.45 23.31 16.48
N ARG A 97 17.65 22.65 17.62
CA ARG A 97 18.83 22.87 18.45
C ARG A 97 20.02 22.57 17.54
N ARG A 98 20.60 23.61 16.95
CA ARG A 98 21.90 23.57 16.30
C ARG A 98 22.84 22.93 17.34
N PRO A 99 23.57 21.86 17.03
CA PRO A 99 24.64 21.43 17.93
C PRO A 99 25.60 22.62 18.01
N ALA A 100 25.80 23.12 19.23
CA ALA A 100 26.76 24.19 19.48
C ALA A 100 28.11 23.71 18.95
N ALA A 101 28.67 24.46 18.01
CA ALA A 101 30.00 24.22 17.48
C ALA A 101 30.97 24.17 18.67
N ARG A 102 31.49 22.98 18.96
CA ARG A 102 32.64 22.83 19.84
C ARG A 102 33.80 23.56 19.18
N LYS A 103 34.14 24.75 19.66
CA LYS A 103 35.46 25.35 19.43
C LYS A 103 36.47 24.46 20.14
N ALA A 104 37.09 23.55 19.38
CA ALA A 104 38.28 22.83 19.77
C ALA A 104 39.18 22.79 18.54
N SER A 105 39.99 23.83 18.41
CA SER A 105 41.25 23.90 17.66
C SER A 105 42.21 24.39 18.74
N ASP A 106 43.07 23.58 19.35
CA ASP A 106 44.09 22.70 18.77
C ASP A 106 44.86 23.39 17.64
N ASP A 107 45.84 24.20 18.07
CA ASP A 107 47.12 24.50 17.42
C ASP A 107 47.97 25.20 18.52
N MET A 108 48.91 24.48 19.14
CA MET A 108 50.36 24.49 18.83
C MET A 108 50.96 25.91 18.93
N GLN A 109 52.05 26.22 19.63
CA GLN A 109 53.23 25.51 20.15
C GLN A 109 54.06 26.55 20.93
N LYS A 110 55.16 26.09 21.58
CA LYS A 110 56.38 26.81 22.05
C LYS A 110 56.49 27.00 23.57
N ASP A 111 57.56 26.65 24.28
CA ASP A 111 58.85 25.99 24.02
C ASP A 111 59.32 25.51 25.41
N PHE A 112 59.34 24.21 25.69
CA PHE A 112 60.55 23.42 25.93
C PHE A 112 61.88 24.19 25.99
N PHE A 113 62.26 24.73 27.17
CA PHE A 113 63.52 24.53 27.92
C PHE A 113 63.65 25.65 28.98
N GLU A 114 63.68 25.29 30.27
CA GLU A 114 64.29 26.14 31.31
C GLU A 114 65.53 25.42 31.87
N PRO A 115 66.61 26.16 32.19
CA PRO A 115 67.93 25.64 32.55
C PRO A 115 68.01 24.99 33.95
#